data_AF-A0A369QZL3-F1
#
_entry.id   AF-A0A369QZL3-F1
#
_cell.length_a   1.000
_cell.length_b   1.000
_cell.length_c   1.000
_cell.angle_alpha   90.00
_cell.angle_beta   90.00
_cell.angle_gamma   90.00
#
_symmetry.space_group_name_H-M   'P 1'
#
loop_
_entity.id
_entity.type
_entity.pdbx_description
1 polymer ?
#
loop_
_entity_poly.entity_id
_entity_poly.type
_entity_poly.pdbx_seq_one_letter_code
_entity_poly.pdbx_strand_id
1 'polypeptide(L)'
;MRPYRYRVAGTVGMRKRALAGAWGVAALVASAPALVPAEPGFTYEPGFSPIERALVLALFTAVQPRSIADDIEICGYIYRDSAGQLRATAAEDGDKETCMAPWPAWGEPLASWHTHGAFDADLWTEVPSARDLQADHYEGVDGWVATPGGRLWHVDGVNRIATLVCGPGCLPADADYDPDLSGPVGTRYTLDDLLDKFAEE
;
A
#
# COMPACT_ATOMS: atom_id res chain seq x y z
N MET A 1 48.85 -40.32 -36.50
CA MET A 1 49.89 -39.29 -36.21
C MET A 1 50.25 -39.36 -34.73
N ARG A 2 51.41 -38.84 -34.30
CA ARG A 2 51.92 -39.00 -32.91
C ARG A 2 51.50 -37.83 -31.99
N PRO A 3 51.20 -38.07 -30.70
CA PRO A 3 51.08 -37.01 -29.71
C PRO A 3 52.47 -36.51 -29.28
N TYR A 4 52.57 -35.23 -28.88
CA TYR A 4 53.78 -34.66 -28.30
C TYR A 4 53.59 -34.35 -26.80
N ARG A 5 54.45 -34.96 -25.97
CA ARG A 5 54.74 -34.59 -24.57
C ARG A 5 56.27 -34.58 -24.45
N TYR A 6 56.89 -33.62 -23.76
CA TYR A 6 58.28 -33.77 -23.32
C TYR A 6 58.62 -33.16 -21.95
N ARG A 7 59.73 -33.65 -21.39
CA ARG A 7 60.22 -33.60 -19.99
C ARG A 7 61.76 -33.45 -20.06
N VAL A 8 62.51 -32.82 -19.15
CA VAL A 8 62.26 -32.08 -17.88
C VAL A 8 63.17 -30.80 -17.96
N ALA A 9 63.78 -30.10 -16.98
CA ALA A 9 63.83 -29.97 -15.51
C ALA A 9 64.53 -28.62 -15.18
N GLY A 10 64.56 -28.18 -13.91
CA GLY A 10 65.43 -27.08 -13.48
C GLY A 10 65.31 -26.72 -11.99
N THR A 11 66.12 -27.34 -11.13
CA THR A 11 66.11 -27.10 -9.66
C THR A 11 67.34 -26.35 -9.17
N VAL A 12 67.16 -25.07 -8.83
CA VAL A 12 68.05 -24.22 -8.00
C VAL A 12 67.12 -23.21 -7.30
N GLY A 13 67.29 -22.78 -6.06
CA GLY A 13 68.25 -23.11 -5.00
C GLY A 13 68.03 -22.13 -3.83
N MET A 14 67.93 -22.62 -2.59
CA MET A 14 67.38 -21.84 -1.48
C MET A 14 68.30 -20.67 -1.03
N ARG A 15 67.74 -19.45 -0.90
CA ARG A 15 68.28 -18.40 -0.02
C ARG A 15 67.17 -17.76 0.80
N LYS A 16 67.41 -17.64 2.11
CA LYS A 16 66.48 -17.08 3.09
C LYS A 16 66.54 -15.55 3.09
N ARG A 17 65.40 -14.88 3.23
CA ARG A 17 65.28 -13.56 3.87
C ARG A 17 64.09 -13.61 4.82
N ALA A 18 64.34 -13.33 6.09
CA ALA A 18 63.27 -13.16 7.07
C ALA A 18 62.71 -11.73 6.94
N LEU A 19 61.38 -11.62 6.97
CA LEU A 19 60.68 -10.35 7.15
C LEU A 19 59.78 -10.52 8.38
N ALA A 20 60.13 -9.84 9.47
CA ALA A 20 59.31 -9.79 10.67
C ALA A 20 58.15 -8.82 10.44
N GLY A 21 57.03 -9.32 9.90
CA GLY A 21 55.78 -8.58 9.81
C GLY A 21 55.16 -8.45 11.20
N ALA A 22 55.07 -7.23 11.72
CA ALA A 22 54.38 -6.96 12.99
C ALA A 22 52.87 -7.18 12.83
N TRP A 23 52.27 -7.92 13.76
CA TRP A 23 50.81 -8.14 13.79
C TRP A 23 50.12 -6.91 14.36
N GLY A 24 49.89 -5.91 13.51
CA GLY A 24 49.10 -4.73 13.85
C GLY A 24 47.63 -5.12 14.04
N VAL A 25 47.15 -5.16 15.28
CA VAL A 25 45.72 -5.34 15.59
C VAL A 25 44.98 -4.06 15.20
N ALA A 26 44.35 -4.07 14.03
CA ALA A 26 43.48 -2.99 13.60
C ALA A 26 42.20 -2.98 14.45
N ALA A 27 42.12 -2.06 15.42
CA ALA A 27 40.94 -1.86 16.23
C ALA A 27 39.81 -1.28 15.36
N LEU A 28 38.84 -2.13 15.00
CA LEU A 28 37.59 -1.70 14.38
C LEU A 28 36.77 -0.90 15.40
N VAL A 29 36.94 0.42 15.37
CA VAL A 29 36.04 1.34 16.07
C VAL A 29 34.69 1.29 15.36
N ALA A 30 33.76 0.51 15.91
CA ALA A 30 32.39 0.48 15.46
C ALA A 30 31.71 1.81 15.83
N SER A 31 31.75 2.77 14.91
CA SER A 31 30.94 3.98 15.00
C SER A 31 29.47 3.59 14.95
N ALA A 32 28.84 3.48 16.11
CA ALA A 32 27.40 3.34 16.19
C ALA A 32 26.75 4.56 15.48
N PRO A 33 25.75 4.38 14.61
CA PRO A 33 25.02 5.50 14.07
C PRO A 33 24.38 6.27 15.23
N ALA A 34 24.56 7.59 15.27
CA ALA A 34 23.84 8.42 16.22
C ALA A 34 22.34 8.25 15.96
N LEU A 35 21.57 7.90 16.99
CA LEU A 35 20.12 8.00 16.90
C LEU A 35 19.79 9.48 16.72
N VAL A 36 19.37 9.83 15.51
CA VAL A 36 18.61 11.06 15.29
C VAL A 36 17.33 10.88 16.12
N PRO A 37 17.02 11.78 17.08
CA PRO A 37 15.74 11.71 17.76
C PRO A 37 14.65 11.88 16.70
N ALA A 38 13.60 11.06 16.75
CA ALA A 38 12.43 11.33 15.92
C ALA A 38 11.87 12.71 16.31
N GLU A 39 11.62 13.55 15.31
CA GLU A 39 10.76 14.73 15.47
C GLU A 39 9.42 14.30 16.10
N PRO A 40 8.72 15.17 16.84
CA PRO A 40 7.43 14.86 17.46
C PRO A 40 6.32 14.78 16.39
N GLY A 41 6.42 13.77 15.53
CA GLY A 41 5.44 13.45 14.51
C GLY A 41 4.11 13.06 15.16
N PHE A 42 3.03 13.56 14.57
CA PHE A 42 1.67 13.23 14.96
C PHE A 42 1.43 11.73 14.71
N THR A 43 1.48 10.92 15.78
CA THR A 43 1.20 9.48 15.73
C THR A 43 -0.30 9.26 15.55
N TYR A 44 -0.75 9.41 14.31
CA TYR A 44 -2.06 9.00 13.88
C TYR A 44 -2.10 7.47 13.78
N GLU A 45 -2.66 6.82 14.80
CA GLU A 45 -3.11 5.43 14.71
C GLU A 45 -4.47 5.42 13.99
N PRO A 46 -4.63 4.66 12.88
CA PRO A 46 -5.91 4.54 12.19
C PRO A 46 -7.03 3.98 13.07
N GLY A 47 -8.27 4.45 12.85
CA GLY A 47 -9.44 4.09 13.67
C GLY A 47 -9.82 2.59 13.66
N PHE A 48 -9.42 1.85 12.63
CA PHE A 48 -9.87 0.48 12.39
C PHE A 48 -9.28 -0.59 13.30
N SER A 49 -10.03 -1.69 13.47
CA SER A 49 -9.55 -2.88 14.19
C SER A 49 -8.80 -3.88 13.28
N PRO A 50 -7.89 -4.74 13.83
CA PRO A 50 -7.25 -5.80 13.04
C PRO A 50 -8.22 -6.83 12.42
N ILE A 51 -9.39 -7.03 13.04
CA ILE A 51 -10.44 -7.94 12.53
C ILE A 51 -11.15 -7.30 11.33
N GLU A 52 -11.36 -5.99 11.38
CA GLU A 52 -11.95 -5.19 10.31
C GLU A 52 -11.04 -5.12 9.09
N ARG A 53 -9.75 -4.80 9.28
CA ARG A 53 -8.75 -4.89 8.21
C ARG A 53 -8.71 -6.29 7.58
N ALA A 54 -8.88 -7.35 8.35
CA ALA A 54 -8.94 -8.72 7.83
C ALA A 54 -10.22 -8.99 7.02
N LEU A 55 -11.38 -8.46 7.44
CA LEU A 55 -12.63 -8.49 6.67
C LEU A 55 -12.47 -7.71 5.34
N VAL A 56 -11.92 -6.51 5.39
CA VAL A 56 -11.74 -5.61 4.24
C VAL A 56 -10.76 -6.19 3.21
N LEU A 57 -9.63 -6.75 3.65
CA LEU A 57 -8.71 -7.44 2.76
C LEU A 57 -9.38 -8.64 2.07
N ALA A 58 -10.19 -9.43 2.80
CA ALA A 58 -10.90 -10.56 2.22
C ALA A 58 -12.02 -10.12 1.25
N LEU A 59 -12.73 -9.04 1.57
CA LEU A 59 -13.78 -8.42 0.75
C LEU A 59 -13.21 -7.92 -0.58
N PHE A 60 -12.19 -7.04 -0.54
CA PHE A 60 -11.60 -6.49 -1.76
C PHE A 60 -10.87 -7.54 -2.60
N THR A 61 -10.25 -8.56 -1.97
CA THR A 61 -9.69 -9.71 -2.70
C THR A 61 -10.76 -10.46 -3.52
N ALA A 62 -12.03 -10.41 -3.10
CA ALA A 62 -13.15 -11.04 -3.82
C ALA A 62 -13.81 -10.13 -4.87
N VAL A 63 -13.96 -8.83 -4.62
CA VAL A 63 -14.72 -7.92 -5.52
C VAL A 63 -13.86 -7.17 -6.55
N GLN A 64 -12.62 -6.78 -6.20
CA GLN A 64 -11.79 -5.93 -7.06
C GLN A 64 -11.48 -6.55 -8.45
N PRO A 65 -11.27 -7.87 -8.60
CA PRO A 65 -11.10 -8.48 -9.93
C PRO A 65 -12.29 -8.32 -10.88
N ARG A 66 -13.50 -8.05 -10.35
CA ARG A 66 -14.65 -7.64 -11.18
C ARG A 66 -14.64 -6.14 -11.44
N SER A 67 -14.38 -5.33 -10.41
CA SER A 67 -14.31 -3.86 -10.50
C SER A 67 -13.41 -3.39 -11.65
N ILE A 68 -12.22 -3.99 -11.76
CA ILE A 68 -11.28 -3.76 -12.86
C ILE A 68 -11.84 -4.27 -14.19
N ALA A 69 -12.31 -5.53 -14.24
CA ALA A 69 -12.70 -6.18 -15.49
C ALA A 69 -13.95 -5.58 -16.15
N ASP A 70 -14.85 -4.99 -15.35
CA ASP A 70 -16.07 -4.33 -15.81
C ASP A 70 -15.93 -2.77 -15.85
N ASP A 71 -14.78 -2.22 -15.43
CA ASP A 71 -14.48 -0.77 -15.26
C ASP A 71 -15.57 0.02 -14.49
N ILE A 72 -15.94 -0.48 -13.31
CA ILE A 72 -16.93 0.12 -12.41
C ILE A 72 -16.44 0.13 -10.97
N GLU A 73 -16.92 1.08 -10.18
CA GLU A 73 -16.90 1.00 -8.72
C GLU A 73 -17.85 -0.09 -8.20
N ILE A 74 -17.47 -0.71 -7.08
CA ILE A 74 -18.31 -1.65 -6.34
C ILE A 74 -18.27 -1.25 -4.87
N CYS A 75 -19.41 -1.02 -4.24
CA CYS A 75 -19.47 -0.41 -2.90
C CYS A 75 -20.47 -1.07 -1.93
N GLY A 76 -20.39 -0.63 -0.67
CA GLY A 76 -21.27 -1.05 0.42
C GLY A 76 -20.88 -0.40 1.74
N TYR A 77 -21.36 -1.00 2.84
CA TYR A 77 -21.02 -0.60 4.21
C TYR A 77 -20.49 -1.76 5.05
N ILE A 78 -19.64 -1.44 6.03
CA ILE A 78 -19.14 -2.34 7.09
C ILE A 78 -19.95 -2.11 8.36
N TYR A 79 -20.34 -3.17 9.06
CA TYR A 79 -21.21 -3.07 10.23
C TYR A 79 -21.03 -4.21 11.23
N ARG A 80 -21.70 -4.10 12.39
CA ARG A 80 -21.80 -5.19 13.38
C ARG A 80 -23.18 -5.83 13.33
N ASP A 81 -23.22 -7.15 13.12
CA ASP A 81 -24.47 -7.90 13.22
C ASP A 81 -24.97 -8.03 14.68
N SER A 82 -26.14 -8.65 14.86
CA SER A 82 -26.74 -8.84 16.19
C SER A 82 -25.98 -9.81 17.11
N ALA A 83 -24.94 -10.48 16.61
CA ALA A 83 -23.96 -11.24 17.40
C ALA A 83 -22.66 -10.45 17.65
N GLY A 84 -22.60 -9.18 17.24
CA GLY A 84 -21.45 -8.28 17.37
C GLY A 84 -20.34 -8.51 16.33
N GLN A 85 -20.54 -9.41 15.38
CA GLN A 85 -19.53 -9.79 14.38
C GLN A 85 -19.49 -8.75 13.27
N LEU A 86 -18.27 -8.46 12.77
CA LEU A 86 -18.11 -7.56 11.63
C LEU A 86 -18.58 -8.22 10.34
N ARG A 87 -19.35 -7.47 9.56
CA ARG A 87 -19.97 -7.86 8.28
C ARG A 87 -19.84 -6.73 7.27
N ALA A 88 -19.88 -7.08 5.99
CA ALA A 88 -20.19 -6.15 4.92
C ALA A 88 -21.66 -6.33 4.49
N THR A 89 -22.27 -5.29 3.92
CA THR A 89 -23.57 -5.38 3.22
C THR A 89 -23.48 -6.29 1.99
N ALA A 90 -24.60 -6.40 1.24
CA ALA A 90 -24.47 -6.71 -0.18
C ALA A 90 -23.55 -5.68 -0.87
N ALA A 91 -22.87 -6.13 -1.92
CA ALA A 91 -22.17 -5.25 -2.83
C ALA A 91 -23.19 -4.67 -3.83
N GLU A 92 -23.15 -3.37 -4.04
CA GLU A 92 -23.88 -2.70 -5.12
C GLU A 92 -22.91 -2.31 -6.24
N ASP A 93 -23.45 -2.18 -7.46
CA ASP A 93 -22.71 -1.84 -8.67
C ASP A 93 -22.86 -0.34 -8.96
N GLY A 94 -21.75 0.36 -9.16
CA GLY A 94 -21.71 1.76 -9.59
C GLY A 94 -21.54 1.94 -11.10
N ASP A 95 -21.04 3.10 -11.48
CA ASP A 95 -20.33 3.35 -12.74
C ASP A 95 -18.83 3.54 -12.49
N LYS A 96 -18.08 4.10 -13.44
CA LYS A 96 -16.61 4.27 -13.36
C LYS A 96 -16.16 5.23 -12.24
N GLU A 97 -17.00 6.18 -11.86
CA GLU A 97 -16.64 7.31 -10.97
C GLU A 97 -17.59 7.48 -9.76
N THR A 98 -18.66 6.69 -9.67
CA THR A 98 -19.51 6.65 -8.47
C THR A 98 -20.29 5.35 -8.28
N CYS A 99 -20.25 4.85 -7.05
CA CYS A 99 -21.19 3.86 -6.52
C CYS A 99 -21.99 4.45 -5.34
N MET A 100 -23.25 4.01 -5.17
CA MET A 100 -24.15 4.49 -4.10
C MET A 100 -24.90 3.33 -3.44
N ALA A 101 -24.34 2.83 -2.35
CA ALA A 101 -24.97 1.79 -1.55
C ALA A 101 -26.19 2.33 -0.76
N PRO A 102 -27.29 1.56 -0.63
CA PRO A 102 -28.43 1.98 0.16
C PRO A 102 -28.08 1.95 1.66
N TRP A 103 -28.37 3.04 2.36
CA TRP A 103 -28.11 3.13 3.81
C TRP A 103 -28.77 1.97 4.58
N PRO A 104 -28.07 1.30 5.51
CA PRO A 104 -28.60 0.09 6.11
C PRO A 104 -29.82 0.33 7.01
N ALA A 105 -30.95 -0.31 6.68
CA ALA A 105 -32.22 -0.13 7.38
C ALA A 105 -32.28 -0.66 8.83
N TRP A 106 -31.20 -1.27 9.34
CA TRP A 106 -31.11 -1.82 10.69
C TRP A 106 -30.24 -1.01 11.66
N GLY A 107 -29.55 0.05 11.22
CA GLY A 107 -28.73 0.91 12.09
C GLY A 107 -27.66 1.71 11.35
N GLU A 108 -26.85 2.43 12.11
CA GLU A 108 -25.65 3.13 11.62
C GLU A 108 -24.55 2.08 11.30
N PRO A 109 -23.92 2.14 10.11
CA PRO A 109 -22.72 1.36 9.82
C PRO A 109 -21.50 1.94 10.55
N LEU A 110 -20.37 1.21 10.51
CA LEU A 110 -19.09 1.69 11.05
C LEU A 110 -18.26 2.43 9.99
N ALA A 111 -18.27 1.91 8.77
CA ALA A 111 -17.49 2.46 7.68
C ALA A 111 -18.22 2.25 6.33
N SER A 112 -17.99 3.15 5.38
CA SER A 112 -18.20 2.88 3.95
C SER A 112 -17.14 1.90 3.43
N TRP A 113 -17.36 1.34 2.25
CA TRP A 113 -16.28 0.77 1.43
C TRP A 113 -16.61 0.90 -0.06
N HIS A 114 -15.60 1.14 -0.89
CA HIS A 114 -15.70 1.00 -2.33
C HIS A 114 -14.37 0.57 -2.98
N THR A 115 -14.45 0.00 -4.18
CA THR A 115 -13.34 -0.14 -5.11
C THR A 115 -13.39 0.96 -6.16
N HIS A 116 -12.24 1.46 -6.62
CA HIS A 116 -12.16 2.09 -7.94
C HIS A 116 -12.13 1.01 -9.05
N GLY A 117 -12.49 1.40 -10.27
CA GLY A 117 -12.56 0.53 -11.46
C GLY A 117 -11.20 0.08 -12.02
N ALA A 118 -11.06 0.13 -13.36
CA ALA A 118 -9.79 -0.22 -14.02
C ALA A 118 -8.73 0.86 -13.80
N PHE A 119 -7.45 0.54 -14.09
CA PHE A 119 -6.43 1.57 -14.15
C PHE A 119 -6.71 2.53 -15.30
N ASP A 120 -6.69 3.82 -14.99
CA ASP A 120 -6.82 4.89 -15.96
C ASP A 120 -5.66 5.86 -15.79
N ALA A 121 -5.00 6.21 -16.89
CA ALA A 121 -3.80 7.05 -16.90
C ALA A 121 -4.14 8.55 -16.98
N ASP A 122 -5.38 8.89 -17.33
CA ASP A 122 -5.88 10.27 -17.40
C ASP A 122 -6.66 10.68 -16.11
N LEU A 123 -6.76 9.80 -15.10
CA LEU A 123 -7.50 10.02 -13.85
C LEU A 123 -6.70 9.60 -12.59
N TRP A 124 -6.96 10.21 -11.44
CA TRP A 124 -6.29 9.90 -10.16
C TRP A 124 -6.76 8.61 -9.45
N THR A 125 -6.84 7.49 -10.17
CA THR A 125 -7.36 6.19 -9.69
C THR A 125 -6.63 5.56 -8.48
N GLU A 126 -5.46 6.08 -8.06
CA GLU A 126 -4.63 5.49 -6.98
C GLU A 126 -4.76 6.14 -5.59
N VAL A 127 -5.61 7.15 -5.44
CA VAL A 127 -5.89 7.83 -4.16
C VAL A 127 -7.39 8.05 -4.01
N PRO A 128 -7.97 8.00 -2.79
CA PRO A 128 -9.33 8.46 -2.56
C PRO A 128 -9.50 9.90 -3.07
N SER A 129 -10.72 10.24 -3.47
CA SER A 129 -11.07 11.58 -3.92
C SER A 129 -11.35 12.52 -2.74
N ALA A 130 -11.36 13.82 -3.02
CA ALA A 130 -11.85 14.81 -2.04
C ALA A 130 -13.34 14.61 -1.70
N ARG A 131 -14.11 13.90 -2.53
CA ARG A 131 -15.53 13.62 -2.33
C ARG A 131 -15.74 12.54 -1.28
N ASP A 132 -14.89 11.53 -1.22
CA ASP A 132 -15.01 10.40 -0.27
C ASP A 132 -14.83 10.90 1.16
N LEU A 133 -13.78 11.69 1.39
CA LEU A 133 -13.54 12.38 2.67
C LEU A 133 -14.66 13.35 3.06
N GLN A 134 -15.47 13.83 2.12
CA GLN A 134 -16.66 14.64 2.40
C GLN A 134 -17.90 13.76 2.68
N ALA A 135 -18.05 12.64 1.98
CA ALA A 135 -19.15 11.70 2.15
C ALA A 135 -19.05 10.97 3.51
N ASP A 136 -17.91 10.32 3.79
CA ASP A 136 -17.66 9.60 5.05
C ASP A 136 -17.85 10.53 6.27
N HIS A 137 -17.36 11.77 6.17
CA HIS A 137 -17.54 12.81 7.20
C HIS A 137 -19.00 13.26 7.38
N TYR A 138 -19.75 13.39 6.29
CA TYR A 138 -21.16 13.78 6.32
C TYR A 138 -22.06 12.66 6.86
N GLU A 139 -21.72 11.41 6.51
CA GLU A 139 -22.40 10.20 6.99
C GLU A 139 -22.00 9.81 8.42
N GLY A 140 -20.86 10.32 8.92
CA GLY A 140 -20.38 10.10 10.28
C GLY A 140 -19.68 8.75 10.48
N VAL A 141 -19.11 8.21 9.41
CA VAL A 141 -18.49 6.88 9.33
C VAL A 141 -17.02 6.99 8.94
N ASP A 142 -16.22 5.95 9.18
CA ASP A 142 -14.91 5.82 8.50
C ASP A 142 -15.10 5.29 7.07
N GLY A 143 -14.03 5.13 6.28
CA GLY A 143 -14.13 4.64 4.90
C GLY A 143 -12.96 3.75 4.48
N TRP A 144 -13.19 2.96 3.44
CA TRP A 144 -12.21 2.01 2.91
C TRP A 144 -12.19 2.02 1.39
N VAL A 145 -11.02 2.23 0.79
CA VAL A 145 -10.87 2.33 -0.67
C VAL A 145 -9.79 1.38 -1.18
N ALA A 146 -10.11 0.61 -2.22
CA ALA A 146 -9.15 -0.23 -2.93
C ALA A 146 -8.98 0.22 -4.38
N THR A 147 -7.73 0.31 -4.83
CA THR A 147 -7.35 0.90 -6.13
C THR A 147 -6.86 -0.16 -7.13
N PRO A 148 -6.88 0.10 -8.45
CA PRO A 148 -6.42 -0.85 -9.46
C PRO A 148 -4.94 -1.25 -9.32
N GLY A 149 -4.06 -0.41 -8.77
CA GLY A 149 -2.68 -0.79 -8.41
C GLY A 149 -2.58 -1.74 -7.20
N GLY A 150 -3.71 -2.15 -6.63
CA GLY A 150 -3.79 -3.06 -5.49
C GLY A 150 -3.40 -2.44 -4.15
N ARG A 151 -3.51 -1.11 -4.01
CA ARG A 151 -3.37 -0.40 -2.74
C ARG A 151 -4.63 -0.56 -1.90
N LEU A 152 -4.50 -0.42 -0.58
CA LEU A 152 -5.62 -0.28 0.35
C LEU A 152 -5.47 1.01 1.16
N TRP A 153 -6.51 1.84 1.14
CA TRP A 153 -6.64 3.07 1.89
C TRP A 153 -7.70 2.95 2.98
N HIS A 154 -7.50 3.65 4.09
CA HIS A 154 -8.52 3.93 5.10
C HIS A 154 -8.76 5.44 5.17
N VAL A 155 -10.01 5.85 5.16
CA VAL A 155 -10.45 7.24 5.38
C VAL A 155 -10.93 7.36 6.82
N ASP A 156 -10.35 8.31 7.54
CA ASP A 156 -10.88 8.77 8.83
C ASP A 156 -11.96 9.82 8.57
N GLY A 157 -13.22 9.50 8.81
CA GLY A 157 -14.33 10.42 8.55
C GLY A 157 -14.37 11.60 9.53
N VAL A 158 -13.97 11.39 10.78
CA VAL A 158 -13.99 12.43 11.82
C VAL A 158 -12.95 13.52 11.53
N ASN A 159 -11.73 13.12 11.18
CA ASN A 159 -10.60 14.00 10.91
C ASN A 159 -10.51 14.43 9.43
N ARG A 160 -11.17 13.70 8.52
CA ARG A 160 -11.12 13.83 7.05
C ARG A 160 -9.71 13.62 6.52
N ILE A 161 -9.21 12.39 6.70
CA ILE A 161 -7.84 12.01 6.32
C ILE A 161 -7.78 10.58 5.76
N ALA A 162 -7.34 10.44 4.51
CA ALA A 162 -6.93 9.16 3.93
C ALA A 162 -5.53 8.75 4.44
N THR A 163 -5.35 7.48 4.78
CA THR A 163 -4.05 6.88 5.14
C THR A 163 -3.86 5.54 4.45
N LEU A 164 -2.68 5.31 3.87
CA LEU A 164 -2.34 4.11 3.12
C LEU A 164 -2.08 2.94 4.09
N VAL A 165 -2.95 1.94 4.07
CA VAL A 165 -2.87 0.75 4.94
C VAL A 165 -1.93 -0.30 4.35
N CYS A 166 -1.86 -0.39 3.02
CA CYS A 166 -0.77 -1.06 2.31
C CYS A 166 -0.68 -0.57 0.85
N GLY A 167 0.55 -0.57 0.32
CA GLY A 167 0.87 -0.13 -1.04
C GLY A 167 0.56 -1.15 -2.14
N PRO A 168 1.12 -0.96 -3.36
CA PRO A 168 0.79 -1.75 -4.54
C PRO A 168 0.89 -3.27 -4.37
N GLY A 169 -0.02 -4.01 -4.99
CA GLY A 169 -0.07 -5.47 -4.94
C GLY A 169 -0.36 -6.07 -3.55
N CYS A 170 -0.95 -5.30 -2.64
CA CYS A 170 -1.46 -5.82 -1.36
C CYS A 170 -2.77 -6.59 -1.52
N LEU A 171 -3.60 -6.11 -2.45
CA LEU A 171 -4.79 -6.75 -2.98
C LEU A 171 -4.48 -7.34 -4.37
N PRO A 172 -5.46 -7.93 -5.09
CA PRO A 172 -5.40 -8.01 -6.54
C PRO A 172 -5.06 -6.63 -7.15
N ALA A 173 -4.61 -6.64 -8.39
CA ALA A 173 -4.29 -5.43 -9.14
C ALA A 173 -4.60 -5.64 -10.63
N ASP A 174 -4.80 -4.54 -11.32
CA ASP A 174 -4.91 -4.48 -12.77
C ASP A 174 -3.60 -4.94 -13.42
N ALA A 175 -3.70 -5.63 -14.55
CA ALA A 175 -2.56 -6.03 -15.35
C ALA A 175 -1.94 -4.85 -16.11
N ASP A 176 -2.75 -3.81 -16.40
CA ASP A 176 -2.34 -2.62 -17.15
C ASP A 176 -1.95 -1.43 -16.23
N TYR A 177 -1.96 -1.61 -14.89
CA TYR A 177 -1.48 -0.60 -13.94
C TYR A 177 0.00 -0.24 -14.14
N ASP A 178 0.27 1.03 -14.46
CA ASP A 178 1.63 1.57 -14.59
C ASP A 178 1.92 2.60 -13.48
N PRO A 179 2.89 2.34 -12.57
CA PRO A 179 3.25 3.28 -11.52
C PRO A 179 3.81 4.61 -12.05
N ASP A 180 4.50 4.61 -13.20
CA ASP A 180 5.11 5.81 -13.78
C ASP A 180 4.05 6.73 -14.42
N LEU A 181 2.89 6.17 -14.80
CA LEU A 181 1.71 6.94 -15.25
C LEU A 181 0.81 7.38 -14.08
N SER A 182 0.67 6.56 -13.03
CA SER A 182 -0.16 6.88 -11.84
C SER A 182 0.28 8.11 -11.03
N GLY A 183 1.46 8.66 -11.33
CA GLY A 183 2.01 9.84 -10.68
C GLY A 183 2.41 9.65 -9.20
N PRO A 184 2.70 10.75 -8.48
CA PRO A 184 3.19 10.69 -7.11
C PRO A 184 2.05 10.36 -6.12
N VAL A 185 2.03 9.12 -5.64
CA VAL A 185 1.12 8.65 -4.60
C VAL A 185 1.79 8.68 -3.23
N GLY A 186 1.25 9.48 -2.31
CA GLY A 186 1.71 9.58 -0.92
C GLY A 186 1.24 8.42 -0.04
N THR A 187 1.50 8.51 1.27
CA THR A 187 1.01 7.55 2.28
C THR A 187 -0.14 8.11 3.14
N ARG A 188 -0.47 9.40 2.97
CA ARG A 188 -1.49 10.13 3.73
C ARG A 188 -1.94 11.34 2.92
N TYR A 189 -3.22 11.66 2.96
CA TYR A 189 -3.80 12.88 2.41
C TYR A 189 -4.89 13.41 3.35
N THR A 190 -4.87 14.71 3.66
CA THR A 190 -6.02 15.41 4.24
C THR A 190 -7.01 15.80 3.14
N LEU A 191 -8.21 16.26 3.52
CA LEU A 191 -9.16 16.80 2.55
C LEU A 191 -8.57 17.93 1.69
N ASP A 192 -7.78 18.82 2.28
CA ASP A 192 -7.19 19.95 1.57
C ASP A 192 -6.13 19.47 0.55
N ASP A 193 -5.31 18.46 0.91
CA ASP A 193 -4.34 17.85 -0.02
C ASP A 193 -5.02 17.19 -1.24
N LEU A 194 -6.24 16.64 -1.06
CA LEU A 194 -7.03 16.07 -2.17
C LEU A 194 -7.76 17.14 -2.98
N LEU A 195 -8.26 18.20 -2.34
CA LEU A 195 -8.87 19.32 -3.04
C LEU A 195 -7.86 20.00 -3.97
N ASP A 196 -6.62 20.21 -3.52
CA ASP A 196 -5.54 20.73 -4.37
C ASP A 196 -5.18 19.72 -5.48
N LYS A 197 -5.06 18.41 -5.16
CA LYS A 197 -4.66 17.37 -6.13
C LYS A 197 -5.65 17.17 -7.28
N PHE A 198 -6.96 17.24 -7.01
CA PHE A 198 -8.02 17.11 -8.01
C PHE A 198 -8.43 18.47 -8.62
N ALA A 199 -7.76 19.58 -8.26
CA ALA A 199 -7.95 20.90 -8.88
C ALA A 199 -6.94 21.21 -10.01
N GLU A 200 -6.07 20.25 -10.35
CA GLU A 200 -5.14 20.33 -11.49
C GLU A 200 -5.69 19.70 -12.79
N GLU A 201 -6.96 19.27 -12.78
CA GLU A 201 -7.74 18.71 -13.92
C GLU A 201 -8.52 19.79 -14.71
#